data_AF-A0A3N4JEC5-F1
#
_entry.id   AF-A0A3N4JEC5-F1
#
_cell.length_a   1.000
_cell.length_b   1.000
_cell.length_c   1.000
_cell.angle_alpha   90.00
_cell.angle_beta   90.00
_cell.angle_gamma   90.00
#
_symmetry.space_group_name_H-M   'P 1'
#
loop_
_entity.id
_entity.type
_entity.pdbx_description
1 polymer ?
#
loop_
_entity_poly.entity_id
_entity_poly.type
_entity_poly.pdbx_seq_one_letter_code
_entity_poly.pdbx_strand_id
1 'polypeptide(L)'
;PLAFTTQINLWKALELGEMNVICSSCNALHWIDERSQPSTKSLPRFESCCKKGDVILDSLPDPPDILKRLLSTEDADSKRFRKHIREYNSALSFTSLKYSPDQRPAQLGPGIQCFQIHGELYHVQGPLNPLPDHQPRFAQLFLYDPQFAANLRQRHHTNLDAGIL
;
A
#
# COMPACT_ATOMS: atom_id res chain seq x y z
N PRO A 1 23.61 -22.79 13.58
CA PRO A 1 23.38 -21.37 13.25
C PRO A 1 22.44 -20.73 14.29
N LEU A 2 22.99 -19.86 15.14
CA LEU A 2 22.22 -19.10 16.11
C LEU A 2 21.25 -18.21 15.33
N ALA A 3 19.95 -18.53 15.37
CA ALA A 3 18.92 -17.70 14.79
C ALA A 3 18.99 -16.33 15.46
N PHE A 4 19.11 -15.27 14.65
CA PHE A 4 19.03 -13.90 15.14
C PHE A 4 17.65 -13.69 15.74
N THR A 5 17.56 -13.71 17.07
CA THR A 5 16.34 -13.36 17.79
C THR A 5 16.35 -11.84 17.97
N THR A 6 15.64 -11.13 17.09
CA THR A 6 15.49 -9.67 17.20
C THR A 6 14.88 -9.33 18.56
N GLN A 7 15.65 -8.68 19.44
CA GLN A 7 15.13 -8.11 20.68
C GLN A 7 14.45 -6.78 20.35
N ILE A 8 13.16 -6.83 19.99
CA ILE A 8 12.37 -5.66 19.53
C ILE A 8 11.95 -4.75 20.70
N ASN A 9 12.11 -5.19 21.95
CA ASN A 9 11.67 -4.47 23.16
C ASN A 9 12.45 -3.18 23.50
N LEU A 10 13.41 -2.76 22.67
CA LEU A 10 14.29 -1.60 22.91
C LEU A 10 14.20 -0.48 21.86
N TRP A 11 13.29 -0.58 20.89
CA TRP A 11 13.24 0.39 19.78
C TRP A 11 12.46 1.62 20.23
N LYS A 12 13.18 2.69 20.59
CA LYS A 12 12.60 4.03 20.69
C LYS A 12 12.18 4.45 19.27
N ALA A 13 10.95 4.93 19.12
CA ALA A 13 10.48 5.46 17.85
C ALA A 13 11.45 6.55 17.36
N LEU A 14 11.89 6.44 16.10
CA LEU A 14 12.65 7.49 15.44
C LEU A 14 11.66 8.52 14.88
N GLU A 15 11.66 9.71 15.46
CA GLU A 15 10.85 10.83 14.99
C GLU A 15 11.68 11.71 14.05
N LEU A 16 11.42 11.63 12.75
CA LEU A 16 12.08 12.44 11.72
C LEU A 16 11.36 13.78 11.46
N GLY A 17 10.22 14.01 12.12
CA GLY A 17 9.35 15.15 11.85
C GLY A 17 8.55 14.99 10.55
N GLU A 18 8.10 16.12 9.99
CA GLU A 18 7.33 16.15 8.75
C GLU A 18 8.22 15.97 7.51
N MET A 19 7.69 15.29 6.50
CA MET A 19 8.30 15.17 5.17
C MET A 19 7.98 16.42 4.35
N ASN A 20 8.60 17.55 4.68
CA ASN A 20 8.24 18.86 4.12
C ASN A 20 9.41 19.59 3.42
N VAL A 21 10.59 18.94 3.28
CA VAL A 21 11.72 19.53 2.57
C VAL A 21 11.59 19.23 1.07
N ILE A 22 11.45 20.28 0.27
CA ILE A 22 11.25 20.17 -1.18
C ILE A 22 12.60 20.06 -1.89
N CYS A 23 12.76 19.05 -2.74
CA CYS A 23 13.89 18.95 -3.67
C CYS A 23 13.82 20.09 -4.70
N SER A 24 14.88 20.89 -4.82
CA SER A 24 14.93 22.04 -5.75
C SER A 24 14.90 21.66 -7.23
N SER A 25 15.12 20.39 -7.57
CA SER A 25 15.20 19.93 -8.97
C SER A 25 13.91 19.26 -9.46
N CYS A 26 13.23 18.47 -8.62
CA CYS A 26 12.03 17.71 -9.03
C CYS A 26 10.80 17.92 -8.13
N ASN A 27 10.86 18.80 -7.14
CA ASN A 27 9.79 19.09 -6.18
C ASN A 27 9.33 17.91 -5.30
N ALA A 28 10.07 16.79 -5.30
CA ALA A 28 9.81 15.69 -4.36
C ALA A 28 9.98 16.14 -2.91
N LEU A 29 9.09 15.68 -2.04
CA LEU A 29 9.14 15.92 -0.60
C LEU A 29 10.04 14.90 0.09
N HIS A 30 10.86 15.38 1.02
CA HIS A 30 11.83 14.59 1.79
C HIS A 30 11.85 15.00 3.26
N TRP A 31 12.40 14.12 4.10
CA TRP A 31 12.90 14.52 5.41
C TRP A 31 14.31 15.11 5.27
N ILE A 32 14.66 16.09 6.11
CA ILE A 32 15.96 16.76 6.03
C ILE A 32 17.15 15.80 6.19
N ASP A 33 16.96 14.72 6.96
CA ASP A 33 17.99 13.73 7.23
C ASP A 33 18.23 12.78 6.04
N GLU A 34 17.36 12.77 5.03
CA GLU A 34 17.56 12.02 3.77
C GLU A 34 18.49 12.73 2.79
N ARG A 35 18.91 13.96 3.08
CA ARG A 35 19.81 14.71 2.19
C ARG A 35 21.12 13.93 1.99
N SER A 36 21.59 13.91 0.75
CA SER A 36 22.88 13.34 0.37
C SER A 36 24.05 14.13 0.97
N GLN A 37 25.16 13.45 1.24
CA GLN A 37 26.42 14.13 1.57
C GLN A 37 27.27 14.27 0.30
N PRO A 38 28.05 15.36 0.14
CA PRO A 38 28.13 16.53 1.00
C PRO A 38 27.03 17.55 0.63
N SER A 39 26.02 17.71 1.48
CA SER A 39 25.06 18.83 1.36
C SER A 39 24.73 19.39 2.74
N THR A 40 24.30 20.65 2.79
CA THR A 40 24.01 21.34 4.04
C THR A 40 22.52 21.29 4.35
N LYS A 41 22.15 21.56 5.61
CA LYS A 41 20.74 21.70 5.99
C LYS A 41 20.08 22.93 5.33
N SER A 42 20.87 23.96 5.02
CA SER A 42 20.39 25.17 4.34
C SER A 42 20.20 25.00 2.83
N LEU A 43 20.97 24.09 2.21
CA LEU A 43 20.87 23.77 0.79
C LEU A 43 20.92 22.24 0.61
N PRO A 44 19.85 21.54 1.01
CA PRO A 44 19.81 20.09 0.96
C PRO A 44 19.75 19.60 -0.48
N ARG A 45 20.52 18.55 -0.79
CA ARG A 45 20.48 17.87 -2.10
C ARG A 45 20.08 16.43 -1.90
N PHE A 46 19.24 15.90 -2.79
CA PHE A 46 18.71 14.54 -2.69
C PHE A 46 19.11 13.68 -3.89
N GLU A 47 19.52 12.44 -3.64
CA GLU A 47 19.84 11.48 -4.70
C GLU A 47 18.72 10.50 -5.01
N SER A 48 17.85 10.21 -4.04
CA SER A 48 16.82 9.17 -4.12
C SER A 48 15.70 9.49 -5.09
N CYS A 49 15.43 10.77 -5.35
CA CYS A 49 14.38 11.19 -6.28
C CYS A 49 14.93 11.34 -7.72
N CYS A 50 15.71 12.38 -7.99
CA CYS A 50 16.14 12.76 -9.34
C CYS A 50 17.66 12.70 -9.53
N LYS A 51 18.39 11.97 -8.67
CA LYS A 51 19.87 11.95 -8.68
C LYS A 51 20.47 13.36 -8.73
N LYS A 52 20.10 14.24 -7.79
CA LYS A 52 20.57 15.64 -7.73
C LYS A 52 20.25 16.48 -8.98
N GLY A 53 19.23 16.09 -9.76
CA GLY A 53 18.82 16.77 -11.00
C GLY A 53 19.35 16.11 -12.28
N ASP A 54 20.14 15.04 -12.17
CA ASP A 54 20.66 14.30 -13.33
C ASP A 54 19.56 13.53 -14.09
N VAL A 55 18.44 13.25 -13.42
CA VAL A 55 17.29 12.53 -14.01
C VAL A 55 16.06 13.44 -14.02
N ILE A 56 15.51 13.65 -15.21
CA ILE A 56 14.19 14.27 -15.38
C ILE A 56 13.15 13.17 -15.19
N LEU A 57 12.33 13.30 -14.15
CA LEU A 57 11.20 12.41 -13.90
C LEU A 57 9.94 13.01 -14.50
N ASP A 58 9.22 12.21 -15.28
CA ASP A 58 7.90 12.59 -15.74
C ASP A 58 6.94 12.71 -14.55
N SER A 59 6.04 13.69 -14.63
CA SER A 59 4.99 13.83 -13.62
C SER A 59 4.03 12.66 -13.73
N LEU A 60 3.62 12.12 -12.58
CA LEU A 60 2.58 11.11 -12.54
C LEU A 60 1.29 11.69 -13.11
N PRO A 61 0.55 10.92 -13.93
CA PRO A 61 -0.76 11.36 -14.38
C PRO A 61 -1.68 11.58 -13.17
N ASP A 62 -2.56 12.58 -13.28
CA ASP A 62 -3.58 12.80 -12.27
C ASP A 62 -4.44 11.53 -12.11
N PRO A 63 -4.75 11.11 -10.87
CA PRO A 63 -5.68 10.02 -10.67
C PRO A 63 -7.08 10.41 -11.19
N PRO A 64 -7.92 9.44 -11.59
CA PRO A 64 -9.32 9.69 -11.92
C PRO A 64 -10.03 10.53 -10.85
N ASP A 65 -10.91 11.44 -11.27
CA ASP A 65 -11.59 12.41 -10.37
C ASP A 65 -12.26 11.77 -9.17
N ILE A 66 -12.87 10.59 -9.37
CA ILE A 66 -13.49 9.82 -8.30
C ILE A 66 -12.48 9.41 -7.22
N LEU A 67 -11.30 8.93 -7.61
CA LEU A 67 -10.24 8.54 -6.67
C LEU A 67 -9.63 9.78 -6.01
N LYS A 68 -9.45 10.86 -6.76
CA LYS A 68 -8.96 12.15 -6.22
C LYS A 68 -9.88 12.68 -5.13
N ARG A 69 -11.20 12.67 -5.36
CA ARG A 69 -12.22 13.00 -4.35
C ARG A 69 -12.10 12.08 -3.13
N LEU A 70 -12.24 10.76 -3.34
CA LEU A 70 -12.28 9.77 -2.26
C LEU A 70 -11.04 9.79 -1.35
N LEU A 71 -9.88 10.16 -1.89
CA LEU A 71 -8.63 10.24 -1.13
C LEU A 71 -8.39 11.60 -0.45
N SER A 72 -8.95 12.70 -0.96
CA SER A 72 -8.57 14.05 -0.52
C SER A 72 -9.69 14.84 0.17
N THR A 73 -10.96 14.50 0.01
CA THR A 73 -12.08 15.26 0.60
C THR A 73 -12.57 14.66 1.93
N GLU A 74 -13.28 15.47 2.73
CA GLU A 74 -13.74 15.12 4.09
C GLU A 74 -15.23 14.73 4.18
N ASP A 75 -15.87 14.45 3.04
CA ASP A 75 -17.23 13.95 2.98
C ASP A 75 -17.36 12.52 3.53
N ALA A 76 -18.61 12.10 3.77
CA ALA A 76 -18.92 10.82 4.41
C ALA A 76 -18.42 9.62 3.57
N ASP A 77 -18.56 9.68 2.24
CA ASP A 77 -18.12 8.60 1.34
C ASP A 77 -16.60 8.48 1.38
N SER A 78 -15.90 9.60 1.29
CA SER A 78 -14.44 9.66 1.29
C SER A 78 -13.85 9.15 2.62
N LYS A 79 -14.46 9.50 3.76
CA LYS A 79 -14.10 8.96 5.07
C LYS A 79 -14.33 7.45 5.15
N ARG A 80 -15.49 6.98 4.65
CA ARG A 80 -15.82 5.55 4.62
C ARG A 80 -14.86 4.78 3.71
N PHE A 81 -14.56 5.31 2.52
CA PHE A 81 -13.61 4.74 1.58
C PHE A 81 -12.23 4.61 2.20
N ARG A 82 -11.67 5.69 2.77
CA ARG A 82 -10.35 5.65 3.44
C ARG A 82 -10.32 4.67 4.62
N LYS A 83 -11.42 4.58 5.38
CA LYS A 83 -11.56 3.62 6.48
C LYS A 83 -11.49 2.16 5.98
N HIS A 84 -12.05 1.87 4.81
CA HIS A 84 -12.16 0.52 4.25
C HIS A 84 -11.25 0.29 3.02
N ILE A 85 -10.27 1.16 2.76
CA ILE A 85 -9.46 1.14 1.52
C ILE A 85 -8.73 -0.20 1.31
N ARG A 86 -8.33 -0.86 2.40
CA ARG A 86 -7.70 -2.20 2.34
C ARG A 86 -8.66 -3.26 1.82
N GLU A 87 -9.95 -3.16 2.13
CA GLU A 87 -10.98 -4.08 1.61
C GLU A 87 -11.22 -3.82 0.12
N TYR A 88 -11.28 -2.56 -0.33
CA TYR A 88 -11.37 -2.22 -1.75
C TYR A 88 -10.18 -2.79 -2.54
N ASN A 89 -8.96 -2.57 -2.05
CA ASN A 89 -7.75 -3.09 -2.69
C ASN A 89 -7.72 -4.63 -2.71
N SER A 90 -8.19 -5.28 -1.64
CA SER A 90 -8.31 -6.74 -1.56
C SER A 90 -9.33 -7.29 -2.56
N ALA A 91 -10.50 -6.66 -2.69
CA ALA A 91 -11.55 -7.08 -3.61
C ALA A 91 -11.17 -6.92 -5.09
N LEU A 92 -10.30 -5.95 -5.39
CA LEU A 92 -9.74 -5.70 -6.72
C LEU A 92 -8.42 -6.44 -6.98
N SER A 93 -7.93 -7.25 -6.03
CA SER A 93 -6.67 -7.96 -6.19
C SER A 93 -6.77 -9.04 -7.28
N PHE A 94 -5.79 -9.05 -8.18
CA PHE A 94 -5.76 -10.00 -9.30
C PHE A 94 -5.32 -11.41 -8.88
N THR A 95 -4.51 -11.53 -7.84
CA THR A 95 -4.01 -12.81 -7.30
C THR A 95 -4.24 -12.86 -5.80
N SER A 96 -4.41 -14.07 -5.25
CA SER A 96 -4.30 -14.24 -3.80
C SER A 96 -2.84 -14.31 -3.37
N LEU A 97 -2.59 -14.19 -2.07
CA LEU A 97 -1.26 -14.33 -1.49
C LEU A 97 -1.19 -15.60 -0.65
N LYS A 98 -0.12 -16.36 -0.82
CA LYS A 98 0.25 -17.47 0.07
C LYS A 98 1.56 -17.11 0.75
N TYR A 99 1.54 -17.16 2.08
CA TYR A 99 2.69 -16.84 2.92
C TYR A 99 2.57 -17.58 4.26
N SER A 100 3.70 -17.70 4.97
CA SER A 100 3.73 -18.19 6.35
C SER A 100 3.79 -17.01 7.32
N PRO A 101 2.68 -16.69 8.05
CA PRO A 101 2.68 -15.60 9.00
C PRO A 101 3.66 -15.88 10.14
N ASP A 102 4.49 -14.91 10.45
CA ASP A 102 5.25 -14.91 11.68
C ASP A 102 4.34 -14.42 12.83
N GLN A 103 4.09 -15.28 13.80
CA GLN A 103 3.22 -14.99 14.94
C GLN A 103 3.93 -14.26 16.08
N ARG A 104 5.26 -14.14 16.02
CA ARG A 104 6.06 -13.47 17.08
C ARG A 104 5.63 -12.01 17.29
N PRO A 105 5.36 -11.19 16.25
CA PRO A 105 4.93 -9.80 16.45
C PRO A 105 3.58 -9.67 17.14
N ALA A 106 2.66 -10.63 16.96
CA ALA A 106 1.36 -10.61 17.63
C ALA A 106 1.47 -10.76 19.15
N GLN A 107 2.60 -11.29 19.65
CA GLN A 107 2.87 -11.50 21.07
C GLN A 107 3.49 -10.25 21.74
N LEU A 108 3.85 -9.20 20.98
CA LEU A 108 4.57 -8.02 21.48
C LEU A 108 3.69 -7.01 22.22
N GLY A 109 2.39 -7.29 22.42
CA GLY A 109 1.48 -6.40 23.15
C GLY A 109 1.04 -5.16 22.36
N PRO A 110 0.49 -4.13 23.04
CA PRO A 110 -0.02 -2.93 22.37
C PRO A 110 1.12 -2.08 21.78
N GLY A 111 1.08 -1.84 20.47
CA GLY A 111 2.11 -1.12 19.71
C GLY A 111 1.91 -1.23 18.20
N ILE A 112 2.93 -0.90 17.41
CA ILE A 112 2.90 -1.04 15.94
C ILE A 112 2.68 -2.51 15.59
N GLN A 113 1.51 -2.82 15.03
CA GLN A 113 1.20 -4.16 14.55
C GLN A 113 1.87 -4.38 13.19
N CYS A 114 3.12 -4.85 13.24
CA CYS A 114 3.84 -5.27 12.06
C CYS A 114 3.28 -6.61 11.56
N PHE A 115 2.82 -6.63 10.32
CA PHE A 115 2.59 -7.88 9.60
C PHE A 115 3.93 -8.41 9.11
N GLN A 116 4.39 -9.53 9.67
CA GLN A 116 5.67 -10.13 9.33
C GLN A 116 5.44 -11.50 8.67
N ILE A 117 6.17 -11.73 7.58
CA ILE A 117 6.18 -12.99 6.85
C ILE A 117 7.51 -13.68 7.12
N HIS A 118 7.47 -14.98 7.37
CA HIS A 118 8.66 -15.82 7.41
C HIS A 118 8.83 -16.55 6.07
N GLY A 119 10.00 -16.42 5.45
CA GLY A 119 10.31 -17.06 4.18
C GLY A 119 9.78 -16.27 2.97
N GLU A 120 9.19 -16.98 2.01
CA GLU A 120 8.79 -16.43 0.71
C GLU A 120 7.30 -16.03 0.68
N LEU A 121 7.00 -14.98 -0.08
CA LEU A 121 5.65 -14.56 -0.43
C LEU A 121 5.36 -15.03 -1.87
N TYR A 122 4.26 -15.75 -2.05
CA TYR A 122 3.84 -16.21 -3.36
C TYR A 122 2.53 -15.54 -3.77
N HIS A 123 2.51 -14.99 -4.99
CA HIS A 123 1.28 -14.67 -5.69
C HIS A 123 0.69 -15.95 -6.25
N VAL A 124 -0.53 -16.29 -5.83
CA VAL A 124 -1.22 -17.49 -6.27
C VAL A 124 -2.35 -17.10 -7.21
N GLN A 125 -2.22 -17.58 -8.44
CA GLN A 125 -3.26 -17.51 -9.45
C GLN A 125 -3.91 -18.89 -9.56
N GLY A 126 -5.23 -18.94 -9.33
CA GLY A 126 -6.01 -20.15 -9.56
C GLY A 126 -6.25 -20.42 -11.06
N PRO A 127 -7.03 -21.46 -11.40
CA PRO A 127 -7.48 -21.66 -12.77
C PRO A 127 -8.24 -20.42 -13.28
N LEU A 128 -8.18 -20.14 -14.58
CA LEU A 128 -8.92 -19.01 -15.17
C LEU A 128 -10.43 -19.22 -15.14
N ASN A 129 -10.87 -20.48 -15.20
CA ASN A 129 -12.27 -20.84 -15.04
C ASN A 129 -12.53 -21.24 -13.59
N PRO A 130 -13.67 -20.85 -13.01
CA PRO A 130 -14.09 -21.39 -11.71
C PRO A 130 -14.30 -22.90 -11.80
N LEU A 131 -14.00 -23.59 -10.71
CA LEU A 131 -14.36 -25.01 -10.56
C LEU A 131 -15.89 -25.16 -10.53
N PRO A 132 -16.44 -26.35 -10.85
CA PRO A 132 -17.86 -26.63 -10.67
C PRO A 132 -18.33 -26.24 -9.26
N ASP A 133 -19.48 -25.59 -9.18
CA ASP A 133 -20.10 -25.08 -7.93
C ASP A 133 -19.30 -24.02 -7.16
N HIS A 134 -18.22 -23.48 -7.73
CA HIS A 134 -17.45 -22.40 -7.12
C HIS A 134 -17.75 -21.05 -7.77
N GLN A 135 -17.88 -20.02 -6.94
CA GLN A 135 -18.00 -18.64 -7.43
C GLN A 135 -16.66 -18.12 -7.96
N PRO A 136 -16.64 -17.31 -9.04
CA PRO A 136 -15.43 -16.69 -9.56
C PRO A 136 -14.70 -15.82 -8.53
N ARG A 137 -13.36 -15.82 -8.51
CA ARG A 137 -12.55 -14.99 -7.59
C ARG A 137 -11.28 -14.46 -8.26
N PHE A 138 -10.73 -13.37 -7.72
CA PHE A 138 -9.46 -12.77 -8.15
C PHE A 138 -9.43 -12.54 -9.67
N ALA A 139 -8.40 -13.02 -10.38
CA ALA A 139 -8.24 -12.93 -11.84
C ALA A 139 -9.51 -13.34 -12.63
N GLN A 140 -10.27 -14.33 -12.14
CA GLN A 140 -11.47 -14.82 -12.83
C GLN A 140 -12.51 -13.70 -12.97
N LEU A 141 -12.61 -12.78 -12.01
CA LEU A 141 -13.57 -11.67 -12.04
C LEU A 141 -13.31 -10.63 -13.13
N PHE A 142 -12.11 -10.61 -13.70
CA PHE A 142 -11.76 -9.71 -14.79
C PHE A 142 -12.19 -10.25 -16.16
N LEU A 143 -12.68 -11.49 -16.23
CA LEU A 143 -13.20 -12.11 -17.45
C LEU A 143 -14.71 -11.96 -17.61
N TYR A 144 -15.40 -11.54 -16.55
CA TYR A 144 -16.85 -11.35 -16.54
C TYR A 144 -17.21 -9.88 -16.79
N ASP A 145 -18.49 -9.66 -17.08
CA ASP A 145 -19.08 -8.33 -17.10
C ASP A 145 -18.74 -7.53 -15.81
N PRO A 146 -18.36 -6.24 -15.93
CA PRO A 146 -17.96 -5.43 -14.78
C PRO A 146 -19.02 -5.35 -13.69
N GLN A 147 -20.31 -5.24 -14.04
CA GLN A 147 -21.39 -5.15 -13.06
C GLN A 147 -21.56 -6.48 -12.32
N PHE A 148 -21.49 -7.61 -13.03
CA PHE A 148 -21.50 -8.93 -12.40
C PHE A 148 -20.32 -9.09 -11.42
N ALA A 149 -19.11 -8.70 -11.83
CA ALA A 149 -17.92 -8.78 -11.01
C ALA A 149 -17.99 -7.87 -9.77
N ALA A 150 -18.48 -6.63 -9.92
CA ALA A 150 -18.68 -5.69 -8.81
C ALA A 150 -19.66 -6.25 -7.76
N ASN A 151 -20.79 -6.81 -8.20
CA ASN A 151 -21.76 -7.44 -7.32
C ASN A 151 -21.15 -8.61 -6.52
N LEU A 152 -20.31 -9.42 -7.16
CA LEU A 152 -19.66 -10.54 -6.48
C LEU A 152 -18.59 -10.06 -5.48
N ARG A 153 -17.81 -9.03 -5.83
CA ARG A 153 -16.85 -8.38 -4.90
C ARG A 153 -17.57 -7.86 -3.65
N GLN A 154 -18.71 -7.21 -3.82
CA GLN A 154 -19.49 -6.70 -2.69
C GLN A 154 -20.03 -7.83 -1.79
N ARG A 155 -20.48 -8.96 -2.37
CA ARG A 155 -20.92 -10.13 -1.57
C ARG A 155 -19.79 -10.70 -0.72
N HIS A 156 -18.56 -10.65 -1.20
CA HIS A 156 -17.39 -11.11 -0.44
C HIS A 156 -16.87 -10.08 0.58
N HIS A 157 -17.22 -8.80 0.43
CA HIS A 157 -16.75 -7.71 1.27
C HIS A 157 -17.91 -6.74 1.60
N THR A 158 -18.57 -6.96 2.74
CA THR A 158 -19.81 -6.27 3.11
C THR A 158 -19.65 -4.77 3.35
N ASN A 159 -18.42 -4.27 3.57
CA ASN A 159 -18.19 -2.84 3.80
C ASN A 159 -18.04 -2.02 2.50
N LEU A 160 -17.97 -2.68 1.34
CA LEU A 160 -17.80 -2.01 0.05
C LEU A 160 -19.11 -1.37 -0.43
N ASP A 161 -18.96 -0.17 -0.99
CA ASP A 161 -20.03 0.57 -1.63
C ASP A 161 -20.10 0.23 -3.12
N ALA A 162 -21.26 -0.22 -3.59
CA ALA A 162 -21.49 -0.56 -4.99
C ALA A 162 -21.45 0.67 -5.91
N GLY A 163 -21.64 1.89 -5.38
CA GLY A 163 -21.49 3.11 -6.18
C GLY A 163 -20.02 3.51 -6.42
N ILE A 164 -19.08 2.86 -5.71
CA ILE A 164 -17.64 3.09 -5.84
C ILE A 164 -16.95 1.96 -6.62
N LEU A 165 -17.42 0.72 -6.47
CA LEU A 165 -16.94 -0.48 -7.18
C LEU A 165 -17.30 -0.48 -8.67
#